data_AF-A0A0A2LFT9-F1
#
_entry.id   AF-A0A0A2LFT9-F1
#
_cell.length_a   1.000
_cell.length_b   1.000
_cell.length_c   1.000
_cell.angle_alpha   90.00
_cell.angle_beta   90.00
_cell.angle_gamma   90.00
#
_symmetry.space_group_name_H-M   'P 1'
#
loop_
_entity.id
_entity.type
_entity.pdbx_description
1 polymer ?
#
loop_
_entity_poly.entity_id
_entity_poly.type
_entity_poly.pdbx_seq_one_letter_code
_entity_poly.pdbx_strand_id
1 'polypeptide(L)'
;MLLFIVIGSLLLISSSDFVSIFLSIELQSYGLYLLCTMYRNSESATSAGLTYFLLGGLASCFILLGIALIYANLGVTYLDSFYVINNLAGVLDEQQITTYIPYCLLLITIGLLFKISAAPFHF
;
A
#
# COMPACT_ATOMS: atom_id res chain seq x y z
N MET A 1 -0.35 -5.86 -20.41
CA MET A 1 0.17 -5.86 -19.03
C MET A 1 0.98 -4.60 -18.74
N LEU A 2 2.00 -4.28 -19.54
CA LEU A 2 2.82 -3.08 -19.34
C LEU A 2 2.01 -1.76 -19.34
N LEU A 3 1.01 -1.64 -20.21
CA LEU A 3 0.10 -0.49 -20.22
C LEU A 3 -0.66 -0.30 -18.89
N PHE A 4 -1.10 -1.39 -18.25
CA PHE A 4 -1.76 -1.32 -16.93
C PHE A 4 -0.79 -0.86 -15.84
N ILE A 5 0.47 -1.28 -15.90
CA ILE A 5 1.50 -0.81 -14.97
C ILE A 5 1.71 0.70 -15.11
N VAL A 6 1.83 1.19 -16.35
CA VAL A 6 2.02 2.62 -16.62
C VAL A 6 0.80 3.44 -16.21
N ILE A 7 -0.41 2.95 -16.48
CA ILE A 7 -1.64 3.63 -16.03
C ILE A 7 -1.70 3.66 -14.51
N GLY A 8 -1.35 2.55 -13.84
CA GLY A 8 -1.31 2.47 -12.38
C GLY A 8 -0.32 3.45 -11.77
N SER A 9 0.88 3.58 -12.36
CA SER A 9 1.88 4.53 -11.87
C SER A 9 1.48 5.99 -12.12
N LEU A 10 0.83 6.30 -13.24
CA LEU A 10 0.28 7.64 -13.51
C LEU A 10 -0.84 8.00 -12.51
N LEU A 11 -1.75 7.07 -12.25
CA LEU A 11 -2.81 7.25 -11.24
C LEU A 11 -2.25 7.42 -9.83
N LEU A 12 -1.18 6.69 -9.50
CA LEU A 12 -0.49 6.82 -8.22
C LEU A 12 0.08 8.23 -8.04
N ILE A 13 0.70 8.81 -9.07
CA ILE A 13 1.26 10.17 -9.01
C ILE A 13 0.15 11.22 -8.84
N SER A 14 -1.03 10.99 -9.42
CA SER A 14 -2.17 11.92 -9.34
C SER A 14 -3.10 11.68 -8.15
N SER A 15 -2.79 10.73 -7.26
CA SER A 15 -3.69 10.31 -6.19
C SER A 15 -3.64 11.26 -4.98
N SER A 16 -4.82 11.62 -4.45
CA SER A 16 -4.97 12.53 -3.29
C SER A 16 -5.51 11.83 -2.03
N ASP A 17 -5.96 10.58 -2.16
CA ASP A 17 -6.66 9.85 -1.10
C ASP A 17 -6.01 8.48 -0.88
N PHE A 18 -6.02 7.99 0.36
CA PHE A 18 -5.44 6.68 0.69
C PHE A 18 -6.03 5.53 -0.13
N VAL A 19 -7.34 5.56 -0.40
CA VAL A 19 -8.01 4.54 -1.21
C VAL A 19 -7.53 4.59 -2.66
N SER A 20 -7.36 5.80 -3.22
CA SER A 20 -6.85 5.98 -4.58
C SER A 20 -5.40 5.54 -4.73
N ILE A 21 -4.57 5.77 -3.70
CA ILE A 21 -3.19 5.25 -3.63
C ILE A 21 -3.22 3.72 -3.65
N PHE A 22 -4.02 3.09 -2.77
CA PHE A 22 -4.11 1.62 -2.67
C PHE A 22 -4.54 0.99 -4.00
N LEU A 23 -5.58 1.52 -4.64
CA LEU A 23 -6.06 1.04 -5.93
C LEU A 23 -5.00 1.14 -7.03
N SER A 24 -4.26 2.26 -7.06
CA SER A 24 -3.20 2.49 -8.04
C SER A 24 -2.04 1.50 -7.86
N ILE A 25 -1.65 1.23 -6.61
CA ILE A 25 -0.61 0.24 -6.27
C ILE A 25 -1.05 -1.17 -6.64
N GLU A 26 -2.31 -1.54 -6.41
CA GLU A 26 -2.80 -2.87 -6.78
C GLU A 26 -2.91 -3.05 -8.29
N LEU A 27 -3.35 -2.03 -9.03
CA LEU A 27 -3.43 -2.08 -10.49
C LEU A 27 -2.08 -2.37 -11.14
N GLN A 28 -1.01 -1.69 -10.69
CA GLN A 28 0.35 -2.00 -11.17
C GLN A 28 0.83 -3.40 -10.72
N SER A 29 0.47 -3.83 -9.51
CA SER A 29 0.89 -5.12 -8.94
C SER A 29 0.31 -6.29 -9.71
N TYR A 30 -1.00 -6.27 -10.02
CA TYR A 30 -1.64 -7.29 -10.86
C TYR A 30 -0.99 -7.38 -12.25
N GLY A 31 -0.61 -6.24 -12.84
CA GLY A 31 0.12 -6.22 -14.10
C GLY A 31 1.46 -6.96 -14.03
N LEU A 32 2.19 -6.80 -12.92
CA LEU A 32 3.46 -7.48 -12.66
C LEU A 32 3.27 -8.98 -12.35
N TYR A 33 2.26 -9.34 -11.57
CA TYR A 33 1.94 -10.76 -11.26
C TYR A 33 1.69 -11.58 -12.54
N LEU A 34 0.94 -11.00 -13.48
CA LEU A 34 0.67 -11.61 -14.78
C LEU A 34 1.92 -11.64 -15.68
N LEU A 35 2.81 -10.64 -15.57
CA LEU A 35 4.07 -10.62 -16.34
C LEU A 35 5.05 -11.70 -15.87
N CYS A 36 5.21 -11.90 -14.56
CA CYS A 36 6.09 -12.95 -14.02
C CYS A 36 5.64 -14.35 -14.44
N THR A 37 4.35 -14.58 -14.63
CA THR A 37 3.78 -15.90 -14.95
C THR A 37 3.58 -16.14 -16.46
N MET A 38 4.08 -15.26 -17.34
CA MET A 38 3.86 -15.40 -18.79
C MET A 38 4.46 -16.69 -19.37
N TYR A 39 5.61 -17.14 -18.88
CA TYR A 39 6.26 -18.37 -19.32
C TYR A 39 5.71 -19.61 -18.61
N ARG A 40 4.43 -19.92 -18.88
CA ARG A 40 3.70 -21.02 -18.20
C ARG A 40 4.37 -22.40 -18.27
N ASN A 41 5.14 -22.67 -19.31
CA ASN A 41 5.81 -23.97 -19.50
C ASN A 41 7.11 -24.11 -18.67
N SER A 42 7.50 -23.06 -17.95
CA SER A 42 8.68 -23.08 -17.09
C SER A 42 8.24 -23.15 -15.62
N GLU A 43 8.60 -24.24 -14.94
CA GLU A 43 8.35 -24.45 -13.51
C GLU A 43 8.94 -23.33 -12.64
N SER A 44 10.08 -22.75 -13.05
CA SER A 44 10.69 -21.65 -12.30
C SER A 44 9.89 -20.36 -12.44
N ALA A 45 9.34 -20.05 -13.62
CA ALA A 45 8.53 -18.86 -13.83
C ALA A 45 7.18 -18.94 -13.10
N THR A 46 6.54 -20.11 -13.09
CA THR A 46 5.28 -20.33 -12.36
C THR A 46 5.49 -20.27 -10.85
N SER A 47 6.56 -20.90 -10.33
CA SER A 47 6.91 -20.85 -8.90
C SER A 47 7.23 -19.42 -8.45
N ALA A 48 8.07 -18.69 -9.21
CA ALA A 48 8.43 -17.30 -8.88
C ALA A 48 7.24 -16.35 -8.98
N GLY A 49 6.35 -16.55 -9.95
CA GLY A 49 5.12 -15.75 -10.06
C GLY A 49 4.16 -15.98 -8.89
N LEU A 50 4.06 -17.22 -8.39
CA LEU A 50 3.26 -17.55 -7.21
C LEU A 50 3.83 -16.91 -5.94
N THR A 51 5.14 -17.00 -5.71
CA THR A 51 5.77 -16.39 -4.53
C THR A 51 5.62 -14.87 -4.56
N TYR A 52 5.81 -14.25 -5.73
CA TYR A 52 5.63 -12.81 -5.91
C TYR A 52 4.18 -12.36 -5.68
N PHE A 53 3.19 -13.14 -6.14
CA PHE A 53 1.78 -12.89 -5.84
C PHE A 53 1.47 -12.97 -4.34
N LEU A 54 1.99 -13.99 -3.65
CA LEU A 54 1.74 -14.19 -2.21
C LEU A 54 2.38 -13.08 -1.36
N LEU A 55 3.65 -12.76 -1.61
CA LEU A 55 4.36 -11.67 -0.93
C LEU A 55 3.69 -10.33 -1.22
N GLY A 56 3.35 -10.09 -2.48
CA GLY A 56 2.67 -8.89 -2.92
C GLY A 56 1.29 -8.73 -2.27
N GLY A 57 0.49 -9.79 -2.16
CA GLY A 57 -0.82 -9.79 -1.50
C GLY A 57 -0.76 -9.61 0.02
N LEU A 58 0.26 -10.17 0.66
CA LEU A 58 0.52 -9.95 2.09
C LEU A 58 0.88 -8.47 2.35
N ALA A 59 1.68 -7.86 1.48
CA ALA A 59 1.98 -6.43 1.53
C ALA A 59 0.71 -5.57 1.36
N SER A 60 -0.16 -5.93 0.41
CA SER A 60 -1.47 -5.29 0.20
C SER A 60 -2.33 -5.31 1.47
N CYS A 61 -2.32 -6.44 2.18
CA CYS A 61 -3.07 -6.63 3.42
C CYS A 61 -2.62 -5.65 4.51
N PHE A 62 -1.30 -5.46 4.68
CA PHE A 62 -0.78 -4.47 5.62
C PHE A 62 -1.15 -3.04 5.23
N ILE A 63 -1.05 -2.67 3.95
CA ILE A 63 -1.45 -1.34 3.50
C ILE A 63 -2.94 -1.12 3.77
N LEU A 64 -3.79 -2.06 3.38
CA LEU A 64 -5.24 -1.96 3.54
C LEU A 64 -5.65 -1.91 5.01
N LEU A 65 -5.05 -2.74 5.87
CA LEU A 65 -5.32 -2.76 7.30
C LEU A 65 -4.95 -1.41 7.94
N GLY A 66 -3.82 -0.81 7.54
CA GLY A 66 -3.40 0.50 8.05
C GLY A 66 -4.37 1.62 7.63
N ILE A 67 -4.81 1.60 6.36
CA ILE A 67 -5.82 2.55 5.86
C ILE A 67 -7.16 2.35 6.57
N ALA A 68 -7.59 1.09 6.77
CA ALA A 68 -8.84 0.78 7.45
C ALA A 68 -8.84 1.26 8.91
N LEU A 69 -7.72 1.13 9.62
CA LEU A 69 -7.54 1.62 10.98
C LEU A 69 -7.58 3.15 11.07
N ILE A 70 -6.93 3.85 10.13
CA ILE A 70 -7.05 5.32 9.99
C ILE A 70 -8.51 5.71 9.75
N TYR A 71 -9.16 5.06 8.79
CA TYR A 71 -10.55 5.37 8.46
C TYR A 71 -11.51 5.09 9.62
N ALA A 72 -11.32 4.00 10.36
CA ALA A 72 -12.17 3.64 11.49
C ALA A 72 -12.16 4.69 12.62
N ASN A 73 -11.05 5.42 12.78
CA ASN A 73 -10.90 6.40 13.86
C ASN A 73 -11.18 7.83 13.40
N LEU A 74 -10.71 8.21 12.21
CA LEU A 74 -10.84 9.59 11.72
C LEU A 74 -12.07 9.78 10.81
N GLY A 75 -12.65 8.69 10.27
CA GLY A 75 -13.78 8.75 9.33
C GLY A 75 -13.46 9.36 7.96
N VAL A 76 -12.19 9.68 7.71
CA VAL A 76 -11.73 10.36 6.49
C VAL A 76 -10.62 9.57 5.79
N THR A 77 -10.59 9.68 4.47
CA THR A 77 -9.60 9.02 3.60
C THR A 77 -8.73 9.99 2.79
N TYR A 78 -9.10 11.29 2.80
CA TYR A 78 -8.40 12.34 2.07
C TYR A 78 -7.11 12.74 2.79
N LEU A 79 -6.00 12.83 2.05
CA LEU A 79 -4.70 13.20 2.64
C LEU A 79 -4.72 14.62 3.25
N ASP A 80 -5.42 15.56 2.62
CA ASP A 80 -5.55 16.93 3.11
C ASP A 80 -6.24 16.98 4.48
N SER A 81 -7.31 16.19 4.64
CA SER A 81 -8.03 16.09 5.91
C SER A 81 -7.18 15.44 7.01
N PHE A 82 -6.35 14.45 6.64
CA PHE A 82 -5.41 13.81 7.56
C PHE A 82 -4.34 14.79 8.06
N TYR A 83 -3.80 15.63 7.16
CA TYR A 83 -2.83 16.66 7.53
C TYR A 83 -3.41 17.66 8.54
N VAL A 84 -4.64 18.13 8.29
CA VAL A 84 -5.34 19.07 9.19
C VAL A 84 -5.59 18.44 10.57
N ILE A 85 -6.09 17.19 10.62
CA ILE A 85 -6.41 16.53 11.89
C ILE A 85 -5.14 16.25 12.71
N ASN A 86 -4.05 15.84 12.07
CA ASN A 86 -2.79 15.60 12.77
C ASN A 86 -2.21 16.91 13.35
N ASN A 87 -2.35 18.02 12.62
CA ASN A 87 -1.88 19.33 13.09
C ASN A 87 -2.73 19.86 14.26
N LEU A 88 -4.04 19.62 14.25
CA LEU A 88 -4.93 19.93 15.38
C LEU A 88 -4.66 19.05 16.61
N ALA A 89 -4.38 17.75 16.42
CA ALA A 89 -4.08 16.83 17.51
C ALA A 89 -2.78 17.22 18.26
N GLY A 90 -1.80 17.79 17.57
CA GLY A 90 -0.59 18.33 18.19
C GLY A 90 -0.80 19.57 19.07
N VAL A 91 -1.95 20.24 18.96
CA VAL A 91 -2.32 21.43 19.76
C VAL A 91 -3.14 21.06 20.99
N LEU A 92 -3.87 19.94 20.95
CA LEU A 92 -4.88 19.59 21.96
C LEU A 92 -4.39 18.62 23.06
N ASP A 93 -3.12 18.21 23.08
CA ASP A 93 -2.55 17.29 24.09
C ASP A 93 -3.39 16.01 24.33
N GLU A 94 -4.20 15.60 23.34
CA GLU A 94 -4.95 14.35 23.41
C GLU A 94 -4.00 13.16 23.19
N GLN A 95 -3.44 12.66 24.29
CA GLN A 95 -2.49 11.53 24.33
C GLN A 95 -2.99 10.26 23.62
N GLN A 96 -4.31 10.08 23.47
CA GLN A 96 -4.89 8.89 22.84
C GLN A 96 -4.84 8.95 21.31
N ILE A 97 -5.06 10.11 20.70
CA ILE A 97 -5.02 10.27 19.24
C ILE A 97 -3.57 10.26 18.75
N THR A 98 -2.67 10.90 19.50
CA THR A 98 -1.24 11.01 19.16
C THR A 98 -0.51 9.67 19.21
N THR A 99 -0.95 8.73 20.04
CA THR A 99 -0.33 7.39 20.14
C THR A 99 -0.84 6.42 19.09
N TYR A 100 -2.06 6.57 18.58
CA TYR A 100 -2.67 5.60 17.66
C TYR A 100 -2.25 5.77 16.18
N ILE A 101 -2.25 7.02 15.70
CA ILE A 101 -1.87 7.38 14.33
C ILE A 101 -0.51 6.80 13.90
N PRO A 102 0.58 6.86 14.71
CA PRO A 102 1.87 6.31 14.31
C PRO A 102 1.85 4.79 14.11
N TYR A 103 1.05 4.03 14.86
CA TYR A 103 0.93 2.58 14.64
C TYR A 103 0.28 2.26 13.29
N CYS A 104 -0.72 3.05 12.89
CA CYS A 104 -1.37 2.87 11.59
C CYS A 104 -0.41 3.19 10.44
N LEU A 105 0.32 4.31 10.56
CA LEU A 105 1.37 4.69 9.61
C LEU A 105 2.50 3.64 9.55
N LEU A 106 2.89 3.07 10.69
CA LEU A 106 3.87 1.98 10.75
C LEU A 106 3.39 0.77 9.94
N LEU A 107 2.10 0.43 10.04
CA LEU A 107 1.54 -0.69 9.28
C LEU A 107 1.53 -0.42 7.76
N ILE A 108 1.15 0.80 7.34
CA ILE A 108 1.19 1.22 5.93
C ILE A 108 2.62 1.19 5.41
N THR A 109 3.57 1.73 6.18
CA THR A 109 4.99 1.80 5.76
C THR A 109 5.61 0.41 5.64
N ILE A 110 5.29 -0.54 6.53
CA ILE A 110 5.70 -1.95 6.36
C ILE A 110 5.23 -2.49 5.01
N GLY A 111 3.95 -2.30 4.67
CA GLY A 111 3.40 -2.75 3.39
C GLY A 111 4.06 -2.09 2.17
N LEU A 112 4.39 -0.79 2.25
CA LEU A 112 5.12 -0.07 1.20
C LEU A 112 6.57 -0.56 1.06
N LEU A 113 7.26 -0.85 2.17
CA LEU A 113 8.63 -1.38 2.16
C LEU A 113 8.69 -2.75 1.48
N PHE A 114 7.68 -3.60 1.68
CA PHE A 114 7.53 -4.86 0.94
C PHE A 114 7.37 -4.63 -0.57
N LYS A 115 6.52 -3.68 -0.99
CA LYS A 115 6.31 -3.38 -2.42
C LYS A 115 7.56 -2.82 -3.13
N ILE A 116 8.47 -2.18 -2.39
CA ILE A 116 9.75 -1.64 -2.90
C ILE A 116 10.91 -2.62 -2.69
N SER A 117 10.68 -3.78 -2.06
CA SER A 117 11.70 -4.77 -1.70
C SER A 117 12.86 -4.17 -0.88
N ALA A 118 12.54 -3.22 0.00
CA ALA A 118 13.53 -2.58 0.86
C ALA A 118 13.95 -3.52 2.01
N ALA A 119 15.23 -3.50 2.40
CA ALA A 119 15.70 -4.26 3.56
C ALA A 119 14.91 -3.84 4.84
N PRO A 120 14.43 -4.78 5.68
CA PRO A 120 14.69 -6.23 5.70
C PRO A 120 13.79 -7.09 4.79
N PHE A 121 12.80 -6.52 4.10
CA PHE A 121 11.72 -7.21 3.37
C PHE A 121 12.03 -7.52 1.89
N HIS A 122 13.28 -7.93 1.60
CA HIS A 122 13.77 -8.17 0.22
C HIS A 122 13.58 -9.61 -0.29
N PHE A 123 12.86 -10.44 0.46
CA PHE A 123 12.70 -11.87 0.22
C PHE A 123 11.71 -12.19 -0.89
#